data_AF-A0A7G8HCB7-F1
#
_entry.id   AF-A0A7G8HCB7-F1
#
_cell.length_a   1.000
_cell.length_b   1.000
_cell.length_c   1.000
_cell.angle_alpha   90.00
_cell.angle_beta   90.00
_cell.angle_gamma   90.00
#
_symmetry.space_group_name_H-M   'P 1'
#
loop_
_entity.id
_entity.type
_entity.pdbx_description
1 polymer ?
#
loop_
_entity_poly.entity_id
_entity_poly.type
_entity_poly.pdbx_seq_one_letter_code
_entity_poly.pdbx_strand_id
1 'polypeptide(L)'
;MRRFFTAGLLLSTLIPAGQAAVFTVKPGTQFYSKPQAKPELLLQLPEVRVHVPPIKDAAGFCQFKLIYKIADRDNPELPETGWTRCISTDQLVPN
;
A
#
# COMPACT_ATOMS: atom_id res chain seq x y z
N MET A 1 -33.14 -39.90 30.40
CA MET A 1 -32.08 -39.73 29.38
C MET A 1 -32.72 -38.95 28.22
N ARG A 2 -32.20 -37.90 27.60
CA ARG A 2 -30.87 -37.32 27.50
C ARG A 2 -31.11 -35.90 26.95
N ARG A 3 -30.72 -34.85 27.67
CA ARG A 3 -30.76 -33.47 27.17
C ARG A 3 -29.65 -33.32 26.13
N PHE A 4 -29.96 -32.86 24.93
CA PHE A 4 -28.94 -32.40 23.99
C PHE A 4 -29.06 -30.89 23.86
N PHE A 5 -28.25 -30.20 24.66
CA PHE A 5 -27.91 -28.80 24.44
C PHE A 5 -27.04 -28.73 23.19
N THR A 6 -27.61 -28.33 22.06
CA THR A 6 -26.82 -27.90 20.89
C THR A 6 -26.38 -26.45 21.13
N ALA A 7 -25.29 -26.30 21.88
CA ALA A 7 -24.51 -25.07 21.90
C ALA A 7 -23.82 -24.91 20.54
N GLY A 8 -24.52 -24.30 19.58
CA GLY A 8 -23.96 -23.89 18.29
C GLY A 8 -23.00 -22.73 18.51
N LEU A 9 -21.71 -23.06 18.56
CA LEU A 9 -20.58 -22.14 18.65
C LEU A 9 -20.66 -21.11 17.51
N LEU A 10 -21.01 -19.86 17.81
CA LEU A 10 -20.82 -18.72 16.92
C LEU A 10 -19.31 -18.49 16.80
N LEU A 11 -18.68 -19.20 15.85
CA LEU A 11 -17.34 -18.89 15.36
C LEU A 11 -17.42 -17.62 14.53
N SER A 12 -17.51 -16.48 15.21
CA SER A 12 -17.22 -15.17 14.66
C SER A 12 -15.77 -15.20 14.20
N THR A 13 -15.55 -15.44 12.91
CA THR A 13 -14.24 -15.32 12.28
C THR A 13 -13.75 -13.89 12.47
N LEU A 14 -12.89 -13.68 13.46
CA LEU A 14 -12.06 -12.49 13.60
C LEU A 14 -11.12 -12.46 12.40
N ILE A 15 -11.61 -11.99 11.26
CA ILE A 15 -10.73 -11.56 10.18
C ILE A 15 -10.08 -10.28 10.72
N PRO A 16 -8.76 -10.26 10.97
CA PRO A 16 -8.10 -8.99 11.23
C PRO A 16 -8.25 -8.19 9.94
N ALA A 17 -9.06 -7.13 9.99
CA ALA A 17 -9.07 -6.14 8.93
C ALA A 17 -7.64 -5.61 8.86
N GLY A 18 -6.87 -6.06 7.87
CA GLY A 18 -5.53 -5.53 7.60
C GLY A 18 -5.68 -4.03 7.49
N GLN A 19 -5.16 -3.31 8.48
CA GLN A 19 -5.35 -1.87 8.59
C GLN A 19 -4.65 -1.23 7.41
N ALA A 20 -5.44 -0.72 6.46
CA ALA A 20 -4.94 0.11 5.39
C ALA A 20 -4.34 1.36 6.02
N ALA A 21 -3.02 1.39 6.16
CA ALA A 21 -2.30 2.50 6.76
C ALA A 21 -1.55 3.28 5.67
N VAL A 22 -1.40 4.59 5.89
CA VAL A 22 -0.65 5.48 5.00
C VAL A 22 0.76 5.63 5.57
N PHE A 23 1.76 5.35 4.75
CA PHE A 23 3.16 5.34 5.15
C PHE A 23 3.94 6.39 4.37
N THR A 24 4.91 6.99 5.03
CA THR A 24 5.93 7.81 4.37
C THR A 24 6.97 6.87 3.77
N VAL A 25 7.37 7.11 2.53
CA VAL A 25 8.48 6.37 1.91
C VAL A 25 9.81 6.98 2.31
N LYS A 26 10.89 6.18 2.26
CA LYS A 26 12.24 6.72 2.47
C LYS A 26 12.51 7.88 1.47
N PRO A 27 13.13 8.99 1.92
CA PRO A 27 13.54 10.07 1.03
C PRO A 27 14.38 9.52 -0.14
N GLY A 28 14.13 10.02 -1.36
CA GLY A 28 14.81 9.55 -2.57
C GLY A 28 14.31 8.21 -3.13
N THR A 29 13.21 7.65 -2.58
CA THR A 29 12.57 6.47 -3.17
C THR A 29 12.12 6.78 -4.60
N GLN A 30 12.63 6.01 -5.55
CA GLN A 30 12.26 6.11 -6.95
C GLN A 30 11.00 5.31 -7.24
N PHE A 31 10.08 5.94 -7.97
CA PHE A 31 8.87 5.30 -8.48
C PHE A 31 8.92 5.19 -9.99
N TYR A 32 8.30 4.13 -10.50
CA TYR A 32 8.31 3.75 -11.90
C TYR A 32 6.88 3.49 -12.39
N SER A 33 6.61 3.72 -13.67
CA SER A 33 5.31 3.44 -14.29
C SER A 33 5.04 1.95 -14.50
N LYS A 34 6.09 1.11 -14.47
CA LYS A 34 6.06 -0.36 -14.62
C LYS A 34 7.03 -1.01 -13.61
N PRO A 35 6.93 -2.32 -13.34
CA PRO A 35 7.83 -3.04 -12.40
C PRO A 35 9.25 -3.24 -12.97
N GLN A 36 9.92 -2.15 -13.33
CA GLN A 36 11.23 -2.17 -13.96
C GLN A 36 11.99 -0.87 -13.66
N ALA A 37 13.24 -0.99 -13.19
CA ALA A 37 14.11 0.14 -12.91
C ALA A 37 14.82 0.61 -14.19
N LYS A 38 14.13 1.44 -14.95
CA LYS A 38 14.64 2.05 -16.19
C LYS A 38 14.44 3.56 -16.16
N PRO A 39 15.41 4.37 -16.63
CA PRO A 39 15.29 5.82 -16.62
C PRO A 39 14.03 6.34 -17.33
N GLU A 40 13.65 5.73 -18.45
CA GLU A 40 12.48 6.12 -19.24
C GLU A 40 11.13 5.78 -18.58
N LEU A 41 11.15 4.95 -17.54
CA LEU A 41 9.96 4.57 -16.77
C LEU A 41 9.87 5.33 -15.44
N LEU A 42 10.89 6.12 -15.10
CA LEU A 42 10.96 6.87 -13.85
C LEU A 42 9.87 7.95 -13.82
N LEU A 43 9.07 7.94 -12.75
CA LEU A 43 8.05 8.93 -12.50
C LEU A 43 8.68 10.13 -11.79
N GLN A 44 8.47 11.32 -12.34
CA GLN A 44 8.82 12.57 -11.68
C GLN A 44 7.69 12.95 -10.73
N LEU A 45 7.83 12.56 -9.47
CA LEU A 45 6.81 12.77 -8.45
C LEU A 45 7.28 13.82 -7.44
N PRO A 46 6.36 14.65 -6.92
CA PRO A 46 6.63 15.43 -5.72
C PRO A 46 6.79 14.49 -4.50
N GLU A 47 6.88 15.05 -3.29
CA GLU A 47 6.89 14.25 -2.08
C GLU A 47 5.57 13.46 -1.96
N VAL A 48 5.67 12.12 -1.95
CA VAL A 48 4.53 11.21 -1.92
C VAL A 48 4.54 10.32 -0.69
N ARG A 49 3.34 10.01 -0.21
CA ARG A 49 3.06 8.92 0.73
C ARG A 49 2.43 7.76 -0.02
N VAL A 50 2.39 6.59 0.58
CA VAL A 50 1.81 5.39 -0.02
C VAL A 50 0.80 4.71 0.89
N HIS A 51 -0.25 4.15 0.32
CA HIS A 51 -1.08 3.17 1.05
C HIS A 51 -0.40 1.82 1.08
N VAL A 52 -0.41 1.17 2.24
CA VAL A 52 0.07 -0.20 2.45
C VAL A 52 -1.13 -1.04 2.94
N PRO A 53 -1.24 -2.33 2.54
CA PRO A 53 -0.33 -3.12 1.71
C PRO A 53 -0.24 -2.63 0.25
N PRO A 54 0.83 -3.02 -0.49
CA PRO A 54 0.87 -2.78 -1.94
C PRO A 54 -0.33 -3.40 -2.63
N ILE A 55 -0.75 -2.77 -3.73
CA ILE A 55 -1.86 -3.25 -4.56
C ILE A 55 -1.46 -4.55 -5.28
N LYS A 56 -0.21 -4.61 -5.76
CA LYS A 56 0.36 -5.73 -6.52
C LYS A 56 1.85 -5.82 -6.29
N ASP A 57 2.41 -7.01 -6.50
CA ASP A 57 3.84 -7.24 -6.65
C ASP A 57 4.15 -7.94 -7.98
N ALA A 58 5.29 -7.61 -8.57
CA ALA A 58 5.81 -8.23 -9.79
C ALA A 58 7.30 -7.96 -9.94
N ALA A 59 8.09 -8.98 -10.31
CA ALA A 59 9.53 -8.83 -10.61
C ALA A 59 10.36 -8.13 -9.51
N GLY A 60 9.98 -8.27 -8.25
CA GLY A 60 10.64 -7.60 -7.12
C GLY A 60 10.29 -6.12 -6.96
N PHE A 61 9.20 -5.66 -7.61
CA PHE A 61 8.60 -4.35 -7.43
C PHE A 61 7.19 -4.46 -6.85
N CYS A 62 6.82 -3.47 -6.06
CA CYS A 62 5.55 -3.34 -5.38
C CYS A 62 4.85 -2.10 -5.93
N GLN A 63 3.61 -2.27 -6.38
CA GLN A 63 2.76 -1.18 -6.82
C GLN A 63 2.01 -0.62 -5.62
N PHE A 64 2.13 0.68 -5.38
CA PHE A 64 1.43 1.37 -4.31
C PHE A 64 0.48 2.42 -4.88
N LYS A 65 -0.60 2.70 -4.14
CA LYS A 65 -1.40 3.90 -4.36
C LYS A 65 -0.63 5.10 -3.82
N LEU A 66 -0.43 6.11 -4.66
CA LEU A 66 0.29 7.33 -4.33
C LEU A 66 -0.67 8.31 -3.63
N ILE A 67 -0.19 8.96 -2.58
CA ILE A 67 -0.93 9.93 -1.79
C ILE A 67 -0.13 11.23 -1.77
N TYR A 68 -0.69 12.22 -2.45
CA TYR A 68 -0.11 13.54 -2.61
C TYR A 68 -0.51 14.48 -1.49
N LYS A 69 0.28 15.54 -1.29
CA LYS A 69 -0.09 16.66 -0.41
C LYS A 69 -1.29 17.41 -0.99
N ILE A 70 -2.01 18.17 -0.15
CA ILE A 70 -3.22 18.92 -0.56
C ILE A 70 -2.93 19.84 -1.76
N ALA A 71 -1.75 20.46 -1.81
CA ALA A 71 -1.35 21.35 -2.90
C ALA A 71 -1.25 20.65 -4.28
N ASP A 72 -0.93 19.35 -4.29
CA ASP A 72 -0.71 18.56 -5.50
C ASP A 72 -1.86 17.58 -5.79
N ARG A 73 -2.83 17.46 -4.86
CA ARG A 73 -3.83 16.40 -4.86
C ARG A 73 -4.73 16.39 -6.09
N ASP A 74 -5.10 17.57 -6.57
CA ASP A 74 -6.05 17.73 -7.65
C ASP A 74 -5.35 17.93 -9.02
N ASN A 75 -4.03 17.67 -9.09
CA ASN A 75 -3.27 17.72 -10.34
C ASN A 75 -3.54 16.46 -11.19
N PRO A 76 -4.17 16.59 -12.38
CA PRO A 76 -4.52 15.44 -13.22
C PRO A 76 -3.30 14.79 -13.92
N GLU A 77 -2.14 15.44 -13.93
CA GLU A 77 -0.92 14.90 -14.56
C GLU A 77 -0.20 13.90 -13.65
N LEU A 78 -0.56 13.85 -12.37
CA LEU A 78 0.07 12.96 -11.40
C LEU A 78 -0.60 11.57 -11.42
N PRO A 79 0.20 10.49 -11.50
CA PRO A 79 -0.36 9.15 -11.56
C PRO A 79 -0.93 8.71 -10.21
N GLU A 80 -2.04 7.97 -10.21
CA GLU A 80 -2.62 7.47 -8.96
C GLU A 80 -1.79 6.35 -8.31
N THR A 81 -0.92 5.69 -9.08
CA THR A 81 -0.12 4.54 -8.61
C THR A 81 1.32 4.61 -9.13
N GLY A 82 2.23 3.98 -8.41
CA GLY A 82 3.63 3.86 -8.81
C GLY A 82 4.25 2.55 -8.33
N TRP A 83 5.17 2.02 -9.12
CA TRP A 83 5.98 0.85 -8.79
C TRP A 83 7.28 1.28 -8.12
N THR A 84 7.66 0.65 -7.02
CA THR A 84 8.99 0.81 -6.43
C THR A 84 9.53 -0.54 -5.97
N ARG A 85 10.83 -0.64 -5.62
CA ARG A 85 11.40 -1.91 -5.15
C ARG A 85 10.70 -2.34 -3.86
N CYS A 86 10.23 -3.59 -3.81
CA CYS A 86 9.63 -4.20 -2.63
C CYS A 86 10.68 -4.36 -1.52
N ILE A 87 11.00 -3.30 -0.78
CA ILE A 87 11.85 -3.23 0.42
C ILE A 87 11.97 -1.77 0.92
N SER A 88 11.42 -0.77 0.22
CA SER A 88 11.68 0.65 0.52
C SER A 88 10.72 1.34 1.51
N THR A 89 9.65 0.68 1.95
CA THR A 89 8.76 1.23 3.01
C THR A 89 9.36 0.95 4.38
N ASP A 90 10.29 1.80 4.83
CA ASP A 90 10.72 1.79 6.23
C ASP A 90 9.60 2.36 7.11
N GLN A 91 9.13 1.49 8.01
CA GLN A 91 8.43 1.77 9.28
C GLN A 91 7.04 2.41 9.27
N LEU A 92 6.16 1.78 10.07
CA LEU A 92 4.95 2.36 10.66
C LEU A 92 5.29 3.69 11.33
N VAL A 93 4.58 4.75 10.96
CA VAL A 93 4.41 5.90 11.85
C VAL A 93 3.46 5.43 12.96
N PRO A 94 3.90 5.33 14.23
CA PRO A 94 2.98 5.02 15.32
C PRO A 94 2.00 6.20 15.47
N ASN A 95 0.73 5.86 15.72
CA ASN A 95 -0.35 6.81 16.04
C ASN A 95 0.04 7.77 17.17
#